data_AF-A0A9E2SAR7-F1
#
_entry.id   AF-A0A9E2SAR7-F1
#
_cell.length_a   1.000
_cell.length_b   1.000
_cell.length_c   1.000
_cell.angle_alpha   90.00
_cell.angle_beta   90.00
_cell.angle_gamma   90.00
#
_symmetry.space_group_name_H-M   'P 1'
#
loop_
_entity.id
_entity.type
_entity.pdbx_description
1 polymer ?
#
loop_
_entity_poly.entity_id
_entity_poly.type
_entity_poly.pdbx_seq_one_letter_code
_entity_poly.pdbx_strand_id
1 'polypeptide(L)'
;MNYPLVKTIRESVKYWWLSLVLGVFYILLALWVFSTPLASYLALSVIFSLFMLVSGLMEIIFAVSNRKHLDGWGWFLTAGILDFAFGFLLMSYPGLSMAILPLFVAFWLMFKGISAIATSLDLKSYGVKQWGWILLLGIVVVLFSFLIIARPVIGGLSIVYTTGVCLLFAGIFRIALSLKLKSLHDLISKRK
;
A
#
# COMPACT_ATOMS: atom_id res chain seq x y z
N MET A 1 5.37 23.16 -31.57
CA MET A 1 5.12 23.15 -30.11
C MET A 1 4.34 21.90 -29.76
N ASN A 2 4.80 21.06 -28.82
CA ASN A 2 4.32 19.69 -28.56
C ASN A 2 2.79 19.58 -28.34
N TYR A 3 2.07 19.11 -29.36
CA TYR A 3 0.62 18.88 -29.37
C TYR A 3 0.05 17.83 -28.39
N PRO A 4 0.75 16.76 -27.96
CA PRO A 4 0.14 15.74 -27.11
C PRO A 4 -0.09 16.21 -25.66
N LEU A 5 0.86 16.94 -25.06
CA LEU A 5 0.78 17.41 -23.67
C LEU A 5 -0.39 18.37 -23.43
N VAL A 6 -0.62 19.31 -24.37
CA VAL A 6 -1.70 20.29 -24.26
C VAL A 6 -3.08 19.61 -24.33
N LYS A 7 -3.21 18.57 -25.17
CA LYS A 7 -4.43 17.77 -25.26
C LYS A 7 -4.71 17.02 -23.96
N THR A 8 -3.71 16.35 -23.39
CA THR A 8 -3.81 15.62 -22.12
C THR A 8 -4.20 16.53 -20.95
N ILE A 9 -3.61 17.72 -20.86
CA ILE A 9 -3.95 18.70 -19.81
C ILE A 9 -5.40 19.16 -19.96
N ARG A 10 -5.85 19.46 -21.19
CA ARG A 10 -7.24 19.89 -21.44
C ARG A 10 -8.25 18.79 -21.10
N GLU A 11 -7.95 17.53 -21.40
CA GLU A 11 -8.80 16.39 -21.04
C GLU A 11 -8.85 16.19 -19.52
N SER A 12 -7.70 16.23 -18.84
CA SER A 12 -7.61 16.10 -17.37
C SER A 12 -8.42 17.18 -16.65
N VAL A 13 -8.40 18.41 -17.18
CA VAL A 13 -9.16 19.55 -16.65
C VAL A 13 -10.66 19.42 -16.90
N LYS A 14 -11.10 18.75 -17.97
CA LYS A 14 -12.53 18.47 -18.23
C LYS A 14 -13.13 17.51 -17.18
N TYR A 15 -12.32 16.57 -16.71
CA TYR A 15 -12.72 15.54 -15.76
C TYR A 15 -12.41 15.89 -14.29
N TRP A 16 -12.29 17.18 -13.97
CA TRP A 16 -12.00 17.66 -12.61
C TRP A 16 -12.94 17.08 -11.54
N TRP A 17 -14.21 16.87 -11.89
CA TRP A 17 -15.25 16.35 -11.01
C TRP A 17 -15.00 14.90 -10.58
N LEU A 18 -14.35 14.08 -11.42
CA LEU A 18 -13.98 12.69 -11.05
C LEU A 18 -13.00 12.68 -9.88
N SER A 19 -12.05 13.62 -9.84
CA SER A 19 -11.15 13.76 -8.70
C SER A 19 -11.90 14.17 -7.43
N LEU A 20 -12.91 15.03 -7.55
CA LEU A 20 -13.72 15.46 -6.40
C LEU A 20 -14.53 14.29 -5.84
N VAL A 21 -15.23 13.54 -6.70
CA VAL A 21 -16.02 12.36 -6.32
C VAL A 21 -15.15 11.31 -5.62
N LEU A 22 -13.97 11.00 -6.19
CA LEU A 22 -13.03 10.07 -5.57
C LEU A 22 -12.50 10.59 -4.23
N GLY A 23 -12.28 11.90 -4.09
CA GLY A 23 -11.86 12.52 -2.84
C GLY A 23 -12.91 12.38 -1.73
N VAL A 24 -14.17 12.71 -2.03
CA VAL A 24 -15.30 12.54 -1.09
C VAL A 24 -15.47 11.08 -0.71
N PHE A 25 -15.42 10.17 -1.69
CA PHE A 25 -15.51 8.73 -1.45
C PHE A 25 -14.43 8.23 -0.48
N TYR A 26 -13.18 8.65 -0.65
CA TYR A 26 -12.10 8.28 0.28
C TYR A 26 -12.30 8.82 1.70
N ILE A 27 -12.83 10.03 1.86
CA ILE A 27 -13.16 10.57 3.18
C ILE A 27 -14.25 9.73 3.84
N LEU A 28 -15.33 9.40 3.12
CA LEU A 28 -16.40 8.55 3.65
C LEU A 28 -15.89 7.16 4.04
N LEU A 29 -15.03 6.56 3.22
CA LEU A 29 -14.37 5.30 3.56
C LEU A 29 -13.49 5.42 4.80
N ALA A 30 -12.71 6.50 4.94
CA ALA A 30 -11.88 6.72 6.12
C ALA A 30 -12.73 6.83 7.40
N LEU A 31 -13.83 7.58 7.34
CA LEU A 31 -14.78 7.71 8.45
C LEU A 31 -15.41 6.36 8.81
N TRP A 32 -15.75 5.54 7.81
CA TRP A 32 -16.24 4.19 8.04
C TRP A 32 -15.16 3.32 8.72
N VAL A 33 -13.92 3.38 8.23
CA VAL A 33 -12.79 2.63 8.81
C VAL A 33 -12.58 2.96 10.29
N PHE A 34 -12.66 4.23 10.66
CA PHE A 34 -12.53 4.64 12.07
C PHE A 34 -13.74 4.27 12.92
N SER A 35 -14.94 4.24 12.33
CA SER A 35 -16.18 3.91 13.04
C SER A 35 -16.31 2.41 13.30
N THR A 36 -15.77 1.56 12.41
CA THR A 36 -15.85 0.10 12.54
C THR A 36 -14.48 -0.60 12.38
N PRO A 37 -13.53 -0.40 13.31
CA PRO A 37 -12.15 -0.88 13.15
C PRO A 37 -12.06 -2.40 12.91
N LEU A 38 -12.88 -3.20 13.60
CA LEU A 38 -12.86 -4.66 13.50
C LEU A 38 -13.36 -5.15 12.13
N ALA A 39 -14.46 -4.59 11.63
CA ALA A 39 -15.01 -4.96 10.32
C ALA A 39 -14.06 -4.55 9.19
N SER A 40 -13.45 -3.36 9.30
CA SER A 40 -12.44 -2.91 8.35
C SER A 40 -11.19 -3.77 8.38
N TYR A 41 -10.79 -4.25 9.57
CA TYR A 41 -9.68 -5.17 9.69
C TYR A 41 -9.94 -6.52 9.02
N LEU A 42 -11.15 -7.06 9.21
CA LEU A 42 -11.59 -8.28 8.54
C LEU A 42 -11.61 -8.11 7.02
N ALA A 43 -12.12 -6.98 6.51
CA ALA A 43 -12.12 -6.67 5.08
C ALA A 43 -10.69 -6.61 4.50
N LEU A 44 -9.75 -5.95 5.20
CA LEU A 44 -8.34 -5.92 4.79
C LEU A 44 -7.71 -7.32 4.78
N SER A 45 -8.06 -8.17 5.74
CA SER A 45 -7.59 -9.56 5.82
C SER A 45 -8.12 -10.41 4.66
N VAL A 46 -9.39 -10.23 4.29
CA VAL A 46 -9.97 -10.90 3.10
C VAL A 46 -9.29 -10.42 1.81
N ILE A 47 -9.05 -9.11 1.66
CA ILE A 47 -8.33 -8.55 0.52
C ILE A 47 -6.91 -9.12 0.43
N PHE A 48 -6.21 -9.23 1.57
CA PHE A 48 -4.89 -9.85 1.62
C PHE A 48 -4.91 -11.33 1.19
N SER A 49 -5.91 -12.09 1.66
CA SER A 49 -6.08 -13.51 1.29
C SER A 49 -6.34 -13.67 -0.20
N LEU A 50 -7.17 -12.79 -0.77
CA LEU A 50 -7.42 -12.74 -2.22
C LEU A 50 -6.15 -12.38 -3.00
N PHE A 51 -5.36 -11.43 -2.49
CA PHE A 51 -4.10 -11.05 -3.11
C PHE A 51 -3.12 -12.24 -3.15
N MET A 52 -3.00 -13.01 -2.05
CA MET A 52 -2.18 -14.23 -2.05
C MET A 52 -2.68 -15.27 -3.05
N LEU A 53 -3.99 -15.49 -3.14
CA LEU A 53 -4.58 -16.39 -4.14
C LEU A 53 -4.23 -15.99 -5.57
N VAL A 54 -4.45 -14.72 -5.91
CA VAL A 54 -4.18 -14.20 -7.26
C VAL A 54 -2.69 -14.23 -7.55
N SER A 55 -1.85 -13.85 -6.59
CA SER A 55 -0.38 -13.90 -6.70
C SER A 55 0.10 -15.33 -6.96
N GLY A 56 -0.31 -16.29 -6.11
CA GLY A 56 0.08 -17.69 -6.26
C GLY A 56 -0.38 -18.28 -7.59
N LEU A 57 -1.60 -17.96 -8.02
CA LEU A 57 -2.10 -18.40 -9.34
C LEU A 57 -1.25 -17.81 -10.48
N MET A 58 -0.92 -16.52 -10.43
CA MET A 58 -0.09 -15.87 -11.44
C MET A 58 1.33 -16.44 -11.47
N GLU A 59 1.94 -16.74 -10.31
CA GLU A 59 3.25 -17.38 -10.23
C GLU A 59 3.24 -18.80 -10.81
N ILE A 60 2.18 -19.58 -10.55
CA ILE A 60 2.01 -20.91 -11.16
C ILE A 60 1.92 -20.77 -12.69
N ILE A 61 1.09 -19.86 -13.18
CA ILE A 61 0.93 -19.62 -14.63
C ILE A 61 2.26 -19.19 -15.25
N PHE A 62 2.98 -18.27 -14.60
CA PHE A 62 4.29 -17.79 -15.04
C PHE A 62 5.32 -18.92 -15.10
N ALA A 63 5.44 -19.71 -14.02
CA ALA A 63 6.38 -20.83 -13.93
C ALA A 63 6.13 -21.87 -15.02
N VAL A 64 4.86 -22.25 -15.23
CA VAL A 64 4.48 -23.25 -16.24
C VAL A 64 4.69 -22.71 -17.66
N SER A 65 4.35 -21.45 -17.91
CA SER A 65 4.48 -20.80 -19.23
C SER A 65 5.94 -20.65 -19.65
N ASN A 66 6.82 -20.40 -18.68
CA ASN A 66 8.23 -20.12 -18.92
C ASN A 66 9.16 -21.31 -18.62
N ARG A 67 8.62 -22.49 -18.30
CA ARG A 67 9.38 -23.68 -17.88
C ARG A 67 10.53 -24.11 -18.79
N LYS A 68 10.45 -23.79 -20.09
CA LYS A 68 11.48 -24.14 -21.08
C LYS A 68 12.57 -23.07 -21.27
N HIS A 69 12.33 -21.85 -20.80
CA HIS A 69 13.17 -20.68 -21.04
C HIS A 69 13.74 -20.09 -19.74
N LEU A 70 13.35 -20.62 -18.59
CA LEU A 70 13.63 -20.04 -17.29
C LEU A 70 14.27 -21.10 -16.38
N ASP A 71 15.56 -20.94 -16.14
CA ASP A 71 16.30 -21.78 -15.21
C ASP A 71 15.76 -21.55 -13.79
N GLY A 72 15.46 -22.63 -13.08
CA GLY A 72 14.87 -22.57 -11.74
C GLY A 72 13.35 -22.34 -11.69
N TRP A 73 12.62 -22.50 -12.80
CA TRP A 73 11.15 -22.39 -12.84
C TRP A 73 10.42 -23.20 -11.76
N GLY A 74 10.99 -24.32 -11.30
CA GLY A 74 10.43 -25.16 -10.24
C GLY A 74 10.30 -24.44 -8.89
N TRP A 75 11.18 -23.47 -8.59
CA TRP A 75 11.08 -22.65 -7.39
C TRP A 75 9.88 -21.72 -7.44
N PHE A 76 9.66 -21.07 -8.59
CA PHE A 76 8.48 -20.23 -8.82
C PHE A 76 7.18 -21.05 -8.78
N LEU A 77 7.19 -22.26 -9.33
CA LEU A 77 6.03 -23.15 -9.25
C LEU A 77 5.72 -23.50 -7.78
N THR A 78 6.75 -23.87 -7.02
CA THR A 78 6.58 -24.27 -5.61
C THR A 78 6.12 -23.09 -4.75
N ALA A 79 6.73 -21.90 -4.94
CA ALA A 79 6.29 -20.67 -4.28
C ALA A 79 4.83 -20.35 -4.62
N GLY A 80 4.46 -20.38 -5.91
CA GLY A 80 3.10 -20.10 -6.34
C GLY A 80 2.06 -21.09 -5.80
N ILE A 81 2.40 -22.39 -5.72
CA ILE A 81 1.53 -23.41 -5.09
C ILE A 81 1.35 -23.12 -3.59
N LEU A 82 2.43 -22.81 -2.88
CA LEU A 82 2.37 -22.47 -1.45
C LEU A 82 1.51 -21.22 -1.23
N ASP A 83 1.76 -20.15 -1.99
CA ASP A 83 1.01 -18.90 -1.90
C ASP A 83 -0.48 -19.09 -2.21
N PHE A 84 -0.81 -19.88 -3.23
CA PHE A 84 -2.19 -20.20 -3.56
C PHE A 84 -2.84 -21.01 -2.43
N ALA A 85 -2.15 -22.01 -1.89
CA ALA A 85 -2.67 -22.82 -0.78
C ALA A 85 -2.87 -21.99 0.49
N PHE A 86 -1.92 -21.12 0.84
CA PHE A 86 -2.05 -20.18 1.95
C PHE A 86 -3.20 -19.21 1.72
N GLY A 87 -3.29 -18.60 0.54
CA GLY A 87 -4.40 -17.71 0.20
C GLY A 87 -5.76 -18.39 0.33
N PHE A 88 -5.87 -19.64 -0.12
CA PHE A 88 -7.10 -20.42 -0.01
C PHE A 88 -7.47 -20.72 1.44
N LEU A 89 -6.48 -21.12 2.25
CA LEU A 89 -6.65 -21.38 3.68
C LEU A 89 -7.09 -20.12 4.42
N LEU A 90 -6.43 -18.99 4.15
CA LEU A 90 -6.73 -17.70 4.77
C LEU A 90 -8.13 -17.18 4.38
N MET A 91 -8.55 -17.41 3.14
CA MET A 91 -9.90 -17.08 2.67
C MET A 91 -10.97 -17.94 3.36
N SER A 92 -10.67 -19.22 3.57
CA SER A 92 -11.57 -20.17 4.23
C SER A 92 -11.70 -19.91 5.73
N TYR A 93 -10.64 -19.39 6.35
CA TYR A 93 -10.59 -19.08 7.78
C TYR A 93 -10.15 -17.62 8.02
N PRO A 94 -11.08 -16.65 7.92
CA PRO A 94 -10.77 -15.22 8.07
C PRO A 94 -10.08 -14.86 9.40
N GLY A 95 -10.39 -15.58 10.48
CA GLY A 95 -9.73 -15.39 11.77
C GLY A 95 -8.23 -15.69 11.75
N LEU A 96 -7.79 -16.69 10.97
CA LEU A 96 -6.37 -16.96 10.74
C LEU A 96 -5.72 -15.86 9.91
N SER A 97 -6.43 -15.35 8.91
CA SER A 97 -5.96 -14.23 8.07
C SER A 97 -5.69 -12.98 8.92
N MET A 98 -6.59 -12.68 9.85
CA MET A 98 -6.45 -11.60 10.85
C MET A 98 -5.29 -11.84 11.84
N ALA A 99 -4.75 -13.05 11.98
CA ALA A 99 -3.57 -13.29 12.80
C ALA A 99 -2.28 -13.21 11.98
N ILE A 100 -2.33 -13.64 10.71
CA ILE A 100 -1.17 -13.76 9.83
C ILE A 100 -0.83 -12.43 9.14
N LEU A 101 -1.83 -11.65 8.73
CA LEU A 101 -1.62 -10.37 8.05
C LEU A 101 -0.67 -9.42 8.83
N PRO A 102 -0.82 -9.20 10.15
CA PRO A 102 0.10 -8.36 10.91
C PRO A 102 1.52 -8.90 10.96
N LEU A 103 1.70 -10.22 10.93
CA LEU A 103 3.02 -10.85 10.93
C LEU A 103 3.74 -10.57 9.61
N PHE A 104 3.05 -10.69 8.47
CA PHE A 104 3.60 -10.29 7.16
C PHE A 104 4.02 -8.82 7.17
N VAL A 105 3.17 -7.93 7.67
CA VAL A 105 3.46 -6.50 7.78
C VAL A 105 4.63 -6.25 8.73
N ALA A 106 4.72 -6.95 9.85
CA ALA A 106 5.80 -6.79 10.82
C ALA A 106 7.15 -7.26 10.26
N PHE A 107 7.18 -8.39 9.54
CA PHE A 107 8.38 -8.83 8.85
C PHE A 107 8.85 -7.80 7.82
N TRP A 108 7.92 -7.26 7.02
CA TRP A 108 8.22 -6.20 6.07
C TRP A 108 8.76 -4.93 6.76
N LEU A 109 8.12 -4.49 7.84
CA LEU A 109 8.56 -3.35 8.64
C LEU A 109 9.94 -3.58 9.26
N MET A 110 10.25 -4.81 9.68
CA MET A 110 11.56 -5.16 10.23
C MET A 110 12.65 -4.96 9.17
N PHE A 111 12.46 -5.46 7.95
CA PHE A 111 13.38 -5.20 6.84
C PHE A 111 13.51 -3.70 6.55
N LYS A 112 12.39 -2.95 6.51
CA LYS A 112 12.41 -1.50 6.32
C LYS A 112 13.17 -0.77 7.42
N GLY A 113 13.02 -1.18 8.67
CA GLY A 113 13.73 -0.63 9.82
C GLY A 113 15.23 -0.90 9.74
N ILE A 114 15.63 -2.14 9.44
CA ILE A 114 17.03 -2.51 9.24
C ILE A 114 17.65 -1.72 8.08
N SER A 115 16.96 -1.62 6.95
CA SER A 115 17.43 -0.83 5.81
C SER A 115 17.56 0.66 6.16
N ALA A 116 16.63 1.23 6.95
CA ALA A 116 16.73 2.62 7.40
C ALA A 116 17.94 2.85 8.33
N ILE A 117 18.24 1.89 9.21
CA ILE A 117 19.45 1.90 10.03
C ILE A 117 20.69 1.89 9.13
N ALA A 118 20.77 0.99 8.16
CA ALA A 118 21.89 0.94 7.22
C ALA A 118 22.08 2.27 6.48
N THR A 119 21.00 2.84 5.92
CA THR A 119 21.03 4.15 5.25
C THR A 119 21.47 5.28 6.19
N SER A 120 21.10 5.23 7.47
CA SER A 120 21.55 6.25 8.44
C SER A 120 23.06 6.20 8.69
N LEU A 121 23.66 5.01 8.64
CA LEU A 121 25.11 4.83 8.78
C LEU A 121 25.84 5.36 7.53
N ASP A 122 25.28 5.13 6.35
CA ASP A 122 25.79 5.72 5.11
C ASP A 122 25.69 7.26 5.14
N LEU A 123 24.57 7.83 5.62
CA LEU A 123 24.43 9.27 5.76
C LEU A 123 25.43 9.88 6.75
N LYS A 124 25.77 9.13 7.80
CA LYS A 124 26.82 9.52 8.75
C LYS A 124 28.19 9.55 8.05
N SER A 125 28.51 8.57 7.22
CA SER A 125 29.79 8.54 6.50
C SER A 125 29.92 9.66 5.45
N TYR A 126 28.80 10.09 4.85
CA TYR A 126 28.74 11.25 3.95
C TYR A 126 28.69 12.62 4.66
N GLY A 127 28.75 12.66 5.99
CA GLY A 127 28.79 13.92 6.76
C GLY A 127 27.45 14.65 6.88
N VAL A 128 26.32 13.98 6.61
CA VAL A 128 24.99 14.58 6.72
C VAL A 128 24.57 14.71 8.19
N LYS A 129 24.32 15.93 8.67
CA LYS A 129 23.97 16.21 10.08
C LYS A 129 22.71 15.50 10.61
N GLN A 130 21.78 15.12 9.74
CA GLN A 130 20.48 14.54 10.11
C GLN A 130 20.52 13.00 10.35
N TRP A 131 21.69 12.36 10.19
CA TRP A 131 21.84 10.90 10.29
C TRP A 131 21.25 10.31 11.58
N GLY A 132 21.43 11.00 12.72
CA GLY A 132 21.00 10.50 14.03
C GLY A 132 19.49 10.36 14.16
N TRP A 133 18.72 11.24 13.50
CA TRP A 133 17.26 11.14 13.50
C TRP A 133 16.83 9.92 12.66
N ILE A 134 17.45 9.69 11.51
CA ILE A 134 17.09 8.54 10.66
C ILE A 134 17.46 7.21 11.35
N LEU A 135 18.60 7.17 12.06
CA LEU A 135 19.00 6.03 12.89
C LEU A 135 17.94 5.74 13.97
N LEU A 136 17.53 6.76 14.73
CA LEU A 136 16.53 6.61 15.78
C LEU A 136 15.20 6.09 15.22
N LEU A 137 14.74 6.65 14.10
CA LEU A 137 13.52 6.17 13.42
C LEU A 137 13.65 4.71 12.99
N GLY A 138 14.80 4.32 12.43
CA GLY A 138 15.07 2.93 12.05
C GLY A 138 14.98 1.98 13.25
N ILE A 139 15.60 2.32 14.37
CA ILE A 139 15.55 1.53 15.61
C ILE A 139 14.11 1.43 16.13
N VAL A 140 13.37 2.55 16.17
CA VAL A 140 11.95 2.55 16.60
C VAL A 140 11.10 1.65 15.71
N VAL A 141 11.30 1.68 14.39
CA VAL A 141 10.57 0.81 13.45
C VAL A 141 10.89 -0.66 13.70
N VAL A 142 12.15 -1.01 13.94
CA VAL A 142 12.54 -2.40 14.27
C VAL A 142 11.87 -2.85 15.57
N LEU A 143 11.95 -2.04 16.64
CA LEU A 143 11.32 -2.35 17.93
C LEU A 143 9.80 -2.50 17.80
N PHE A 144 9.17 -1.62 17.03
CA PHE A 144 7.73 -1.69 16.75
C PHE A 144 7.36 -2.95 15.97
N SER A 145 8.21 -3.38 15.04
CA SER A 145 8.02 -4.64 14.30
C SER A 145 8.06 -5.85 15.24
N PHE A 146 9.05 -5.90 16.15
CA PHE A 146 9.11 -6.94 17.18
C PHE A 146 7.90 -6.92 18.11
N LEU A 147 7.40 -5.74 18.47
CA LEU A 147 6.20 -5.60 19.29
C LEU A 147 4.96 -6.19 18.59
N ILE A 148 4.82 -6.00 17.27
CA ILE A 148 3.73 -6.60 16.50
C ILE A 148 3.86 -8.13 16.46
N ILE A 149 5.07 -8.66 16.26
CA ILE A 149 5.31 -10.12 16.27
C ILE A 149 4.92 -10.71 17.62
N ALA A 150 5.28 -10.05 18.73
CA ALA A 150 4.94 -10.50 20.08
C ALA A 150 3.42 -10.41 20.37
N ARG A 151 2.73 -9.41 19.82
CA ARG A 151 1.30 -9.18 20.01
C ARG A 151 0.65 -8.73 18.69
N PRO A 152 0.19 -9.68 17.85
CA PRO A 152 -0.37 -9.38 16.52
C PRO A 152 -1.56 -8.42 16.53
N VAL A 153 -2.30 -8.38 17.65
CA VAL A 153 -3.41 -7.43 17.88
C VAL A 153 -2.98 -5.98 17.68
N ILE A 154 -1.76 -5.63 18.12
CA ILE A 154 -1.20 -4.29 17.96
C ILE A 154 -1.00 -3.98 16.47
N GLY A 155 -0.49 -4.94 15.70
CA GLY A 155 -0.30 -4.78 14.26
C GLY A 155 -1.61 -4.66 13.52
N GLY A 156 -2.63 -5.45 13.86
CA GLY A 156 -3.96 -5.35 13.27
C GLY A 156 -4.57 -3.94 13.44
N LEU A 157 -4.56 -3.40 14.66
CA LEU A 157 -5.02 -2.04 14.93
C LEU A 157 -4.19 -1.00 14.17
N SER A 158 -2.86 -1.17 14.16
CA SER A 158 -1.95 -0.26 13.46
C SER A 158 -2.23 -0.21 11.96
N ILE A 159 -2.50 -1.36 11.33
CA ILE A 159 -2.89 -1.45 9.91
C ILE A 159 -4.18 -0.68 9.66
N VAL A 160 -5.22 -0.88 10.50
CA VAL A 160 -6.52 -0.22 10.34
C VAL A 160 -6.39 1.29 10.48
N TYR A 161 -5.78 1.77 11.56
CA TYR A 161 -5.64 3.21 11.80
C TYR A 161 -4.75 3.88 10.76
N THR A 162 -3.64 3.25 10.39
CA THR A 162 -2.77 3.78 9.32
C THR A 162 -3.52 3.85 8.00
N THR A 163 -4.28 2.81 7.65
CA THR A 163 -5.10 2.80 6.43
C THR A 163 -6.15 3.92 6.45
N GLY A 164 -6.88 4.08 7.56
CA GLY A 164 -7.86 5.15 7.71
C GLY A 164 -7.24 6.54 7.57
N VAL A 165 -6.07 6.77 8.17
CA VAL A 165 -5.32 8.02 8.04
C VAL A 165 -4.87 8.24 6.60
N CYS A 166 -4.31 7.23 5.93
CA CYS A 166 -3.92 7.30 4.53
C CYS A 166 -5.11 7.64 3.61
N LEU A 167 -6.28 7.03 3.82
CA LEU A 167 -7.49 7.31 3.06
C LEU A 167 -7.97 8.75 3.28
N LEU A 168 -7.93 9.24 4.53
CA LEU A 168 -8.32 10.59 4.86
C LEU A 168 -7.40 11.63 4.18
N PHE A 169 -6.08 11.46 4.28
CA PHE A 169 -5.13 12.33 3.60
C PHE A 169 -5.26 12.26 2.07
N ALA A 170 -5.43 11.06 1.50
CA ALA A 170 -5.66 10.88 0.07
C ALA A 170 -6.96 11.56 -0.39
N GLY A 171 -8.02 11.51 0.41
CA GLY A 171 -9.28 12.19 0.17
C GLY A 171 -9.12 13.71 0.15
N ILE A 172 -8.50 14.29 1.18
CA ILE A 172 -8.20 15.73 1.26
C ILE A 172 -7.36 16.17 0.06
N PHE A 173 -6.32 15.43 -0.26
CA PHE A 173 -5.46 15.73 -1.41
C PHE A 173 -6.23 15.73 -2.73
N ARG A 174 -7.09 14.73 -2.97
CA ARG A 174 -7.90 14.64 -4.19
C ARG A 174 -8.93 15.76 -4.31
N ILE A 175 -9.52 16.19 -3.19
CA ILE A 175 -10.41 17.36 -3.16
C ILE A 175 -9.61 18.62 -3.51
N ALA A 176 -8.46 18.85 -2.88
CA ALA A 176 -7.62 19.99 -3.18
C ALA A 176 -7.18 20.03 -4.66
N LEU A 177 -6.82 18.87 -5.22
CA LEU A 177 -6.48 18.72 -6.64
C LEU A 177 -7.68 19.01 -7.55
N SER A 178 -8.88 18.56 -7.18
CA SER A 178 -10.10 18.84 -7.94
C SER A 178 -10.42 20.35 -8.01
N LEU A 179 -10.19 21.08 -6.92
CA LEU A 179 -10.40 22.53 -6.87
C LEU A 179 -9.41 23.26 -7.77
N LYS A 180 -8.15 22.81 -7.80
CA LYS A 180 -7.13 23.34 -8.72
C LYS A 180 -7.46 23.01 -10.19
N LEU A 181 -7.95 21.81 -10.49
CA LEU A 181 -8.38 21.46 -11.84
C LEU A 181 -9.61 22.27 -12.27
N LYS A 182 -10.57 22.50 -11.37
CA LYS A 182 -11.74 23.32 -11.63
C LYS A 182 -11.35 24.77 -11.94
N SER A 183 -10.45 25.37 -11.17
CA SER A 183 -10.00 26.75 -11.45
C SER A 183 -9.29 26.87 -12.81
N LEU A 184 -8.50 25.87 -13.20
CA LEU A 184 -7.89 25.80 -14.53
C LEU A 184 -8.93 25.63 -15.65
N HIS A 185 -9.99 24.86 -15.41
CA HIS A 185 -11.09 24.70 -16.36
C HIS A 185 -11.78 26.04 -16.64
N ASP A 186 -12.12 26.76 -15.57
CA ASP A 186 -12.83 28.04 -15.66
C ASP A 186 -11.97 29.10 -16.38
N LEU A 187 -10.65 29.12 -16.14
CA LEU A 187 -9.72 30.04 -16.82
C LEU A 187 -9.60 29.75 -18.32
N ILE A 188 -9.54 28.48 -18.72
CA ILE A 188 -9.48 28.09 -20.13
C ILE A 188 -10.81 28.34 -20.83
N SER A 189 -11.94 28.13 -20.13
CA SER A 189 -13.27 28.40 -20.66
C SER A 189 -13.52 29.88 -20.91
N LYS A 190 -12.96 30.79 -20.08
CA LYS A 190 -13.11 32.25 -20.23
C LYS A 190 -12.22 32.87 -21.32
N ARG A 191 -11.18 32.17 -21.81
CA ARG A 191 -10.29 32.65 -22.89
C ARG A 191 -10.77 32.25 -24.30
N LYS A 192 -11.88 31.52 -24.40
CA LYS A 192 -12.57 31.24 -25.66
C LYS A 192 -13.65 32.28 -25.89
#